data_AF-A0A2E6H8F3-F1
#
_entry.id   AF-A0A2E6H8F3-F1
#
_cell.length_a   1.000
_cell.length_b   1.000
_cell.length_c   1.000
_cell.angle_alpha   90.00
_cell.angle_beta   90.00
_cell.angle_gamma   90.00
#
_symmetry.space_group_name_H-M   'P 1'
#
loop_
_entity.id
_entity.type
_entity.pdbx_description
1 polymer ?
#
loop_
_entity_poly.entity_id
_entity_poly.type
_entity_poly.pdbx_seq_one_letter_code
_entity_poly.pdbx_strand_id
1 'polypeptide(L)' 'MKAKPKNDYEALVLALRLAVTAPTEEKSKQCLAMAEEFASKLNDLEVARAKREAEKSLDKEK' A
#
# COMPACT_ATOMS: atom_id res chain seq x y z
N MET A 1 8.86 -16.93 5.86
CA MET A 1 9.92 -16.05 5.36
C MET A 1 9.28 -14.70 5.01
N LYS A 2 9.69 -13.60 5.64
CA LYS A 2 9.08 -12.26 5.46
C LYS A 2 9.35 -11.80 4.02
N ALA A 3 8.31 -11.65 3.22
CA ALA A 3 8.40 -11.09 1.88
C ALA A 3 8.91 -9.65 2.00
N LYS A 4 10.18 -9.41 1.68
CA LYS A 4 10.64 -8.06 1.36
C LYS A 4 9.89 -7.67 0.08
N PRO A 5 9.27 -6.48 0.00
CA PRO A 5 8.68 -6.02 -1.24
C PRO A 5 9.78 -6.07 -2.30
N LYS A 6 9.55 -6.86 -3.35
CA LYS A 6 10.55 -7.12 -4.38
C LYS A 6 10.69 -5.92 -5.32
N ASN A 7 9.61 -5.14 -5.42
CA ASN A 7 9.48 -3.92 -6.21
C ASN A 7 8.74 -2.85 -5.40
N ASP A 8 8.97 -1.57 -5.73
CA ASP A 8 8.26 -0.43 -5.14
C ASP A 8 6.73 -0.58 -5.27
N TYR A 9 6.26 -1.28 -6.31
CA TYR A 9 4.85 -1.63 -6.50
C TYR A 9 4.27 -2.46 -5.35
N GLU A 10 4.94 -3.53 -4.94
CA GLU A 10 4.49 -4.38 -3.83
C GLU A 10 4.55 -3.61 -2.50
N ALA A 11 5.56 -2.74 -2.34
CA ALA A 11 5.68 -1.87 -1.17
C ALA A 11 4.49 -0.90 -1.09
N LEU A 12 4.10 -0.31 -2.22
CA LEU A 12 2.94 0.57 -2.33
C LEU A 12 1.64 -0.15 -1.97
N VAL A 13 1.38 -1.34 -2.52
CA VAL A 13 0.18 -2.14 -2.21
C VAL A 13 0.12 -2.46 -0.72
N LEU A 14 1.25 -2.89 -0.13
CA LEU A 14 1.33 -3.18 1.30
C LEU A 14 1.13 -1.95 2.17
N ALA A 15 1.74 -0.81 1.82
CA ALA A 15 1.61 0.44 2.55
C ALA A 15 0.16 0.94 2.53
N LEU A 16 -0.51 0.88 1.38
CA LEU A 16 -1.94 1.23 1.26
C LEU A 16 -2.83 0.29 2.08
N ARG A 17 -2.59 -1.03 2.02
CA ARG A 17 -3.34 -2.00 2.84
C ARG A 17 -3.13 -1.76 4.34
N LEU A 18 -1.89 -1.49 4.76
CA LEU A 18 -1.55 -1.17 6.14
C LEU A 18 -2.17 0.15 6.59
N ALA A 19 -2.24 1.15 5.71
CA ALA A 19 -2.89 2.42 6.02
C ALA A 19 -4.38 2.23 6.33
N VAL A 20 -5.07 1.36 5.60
CA VAL A 20 -6.50 1.10 5.80
C VAL A 20 -6.78 0.17 6.98
N THR A 21 -5.91 -0.82 7.22
CA THR A 21 -6.04 -1.77 8.35
C THR A 21 -5.36 -1.28 9.64
N ALA A 22 -4.76 -0.09 9.61
CA ALA A 22 -4.10 0.48 10.77
C ALA A 22 -5.08 0.67 11.94
N PRO A 23 -4.71 0.27 13.17
CA PRO A 23 -5.58 0.39 14.33
C PRO A 23 -5.72 1.83 14.85
N THR A 24 -4.84 2.74 14.42
CA THR A 24 -4.83 4.14 14.83
C THR A 24 -4.58 5.05 13.63
N GLU A 25 -5.16 6.25 13.69
CA GLU A 25 -5.04 7.24 12.61
C GLU A 25 -3.60 7.71 12.40
N GLU A 26 -2.80 7.82 13.46
CA GLU A 26 -1.36 8.16 13.36
C GLU A 26 -0.59 7.13 12.54
N LYS A 27 -0.85 5.83 12.77
CA LYS A 27 -0.23 4.75 11.99
C LYS A 27 -0.74 4.74 10.56
N SER A 28 -2.03 5.00 10.36
CA SER A 28 -2.61 5.16 9.03
C SER A 28 -1.90 6.26 8.25
N LYS A 29 -1.69 7.44 8.86
CA LYS A 29 -0.97 8.58 8.26
C LYS A 29 0.49 8.25 7.95
N GLN A 30 1.19 7.54 8.83
CA GLN A 30 2.57 7.11 8.57
C GLN A 30 2.64 6.15 7.38
N CYS A 31 1.71 5.19 7.29
CA CYS A 31 1.64 4.27 6.15
C CYS A 31 1.24 4.98 4.85
N LEU A 32 0.36 6.00 4.91
CA LEU A 32 0.02 6.85 3.78
C LEU A 32 1.23 7.65 3.28
N ALA A 33 2.00 8.27 4.18
CA ALA A 33 3.21 9.00 3.80
C ALA A 33 4.23 8.08 3.11
N MET A 34 4.41 6.85 3.62
CA MET A 34 5.24 5.84 2.94
C MET A 34 4.67 5.45 1.58
N ALA A 35 3.35 5.26 1.48
CA ALA A 35 2.70 4.98 0.20
C ALA A 35 2.90 6.11 -0.82
N GLU A 36 2.85 7.38 -0.39
CA GLU A 36 3.11 8.53 -1.26
C GLU A 36 4.57 8.57 -1.74
N GLU A 37 5.53 8.26 -0.86
CA GLU A 37 6.95 8.14 -1.26
C GLU A 37 7.16 7.04 -2.31
N PHE A 38 6.53 5.88 -2.14
CA PHE A 38 6.60 4.81 -3.14
C PHE A 38 5.85 5.18 -4.43
N ALA A 39 4.70 5.85 -4.32
CA ALA A 39 3.94 6.32 -5.46
C ALA A 39 4.72 7.33 -6.30
N SER A 40 5.51 8.20 -5.66
CA SER A 40 6.38 9.17 -6.36
C SER A 40 7.47 8.54 -7.21
N LYS A 41 7.81 7.26 -6.95
CA LYS A 41 8.81 6.47 -7.68
C LYS A 41 8.20 5.58 -8.76
N LEU A 42 6.87 5.46 -8.80
CA LEU A 42 6.11 4.60 -9.70
C LEU A 42 5.34 5.45 -10.72
N ASN A 43 4.92 4.83 -11.81
CA ASN A 43 4.04 5.50 -12.77
C ASN A 43 2.58 5.54 -12.27
N ASP A 44 1.81 6.55 -12.68
CA ASP A 44 0.39 6.69 -12.32
C ASP A 44 -0.44 5.43 -12.59
N LEU A 45 -0.09 4.70 -13.66
CA LEU A 45 -0.76 3.45 -14.06
C LEU A 45 -0.47 2.32 -13.06
N GLU A 46 0.74 2.27 -12.52
CA GLU A 46 1.13 1.34 -11.46
C GLU A 46 0.51 1.74 -10.13
N VAL A 47 0.48 3.02 -9.79
CA VAL A 47 -0.18 3.54 -8.58
C VAL A 47 -1.68 3.21 -8.61
N ALA A 48 -2.35 3.41 -9.74
CA ALA A 48 -3.77 3.09 -9.91
C ALA A 48 -4.03 1.57 -9.78
N ARG A 49 -3.15 0.73 -10.35
CA ARG A 49 -3.24 -0.73 -10.19
C ARG A 49 -3.03 -1.15 -8.73
N ALA A 50 -2.03 -0.58 -8.06
CA ALA A 50 -1.70 -0.89 -6.68
C ALA A 50 -2.85 -0.54 -5.72
N LYS A 51 -3.48 0.64 -5.92
CA LYS A 51 -4.69 1.04 -5.17
C LYS A 51 -5.81 0.01 -5.33
N ARG A 52 -6.12 -0.36 -6.57
CA ARG A 52 -7.17 -1.35 -6.88
C ARG A 52 -6.86 -2.74 -6.34
N GLU A 53 -5.60 -3.12 -6.29
CA GLU A 53 -5.15 -4.40 -5.74
C GLU A 53 -5.19 -4.41 -4.22
N ALA A 54 -4.80 -3.32 -3.57
CA ALA A 54 -4.95 -3.14 -2.12
C ALA A 54 -6.43 -3.23 -1.72
N GLU A 55 -7.34 -2.55 -2.42
CA GLU A 55 -8.80 -2.65 -2.22
C GLU A 55 -9.31 -4.08 -2.35
N LYS A 56 -8.94 -4.79 -3.43
CA LYS A 56 -9.33 -6.20 -3.63
C LYS A 56 -8.78 -7.13 -2.55
N SER A 57 -7.59 -6.84 -2.04
CA SER A 57 -6.95 -7.65 -0.99
C SER A 57 -7.67 -7.47 0.34
N LEU A 58 -8.11 -6.25 0.66
CA LEU A 58 -8.94 -5.96 1.83
C LEU A 58 -10.30 -6.67 1.78
N ASP A 59 -10.90 -6.74 0.59
CA ASP A 59 -12.21 -7.37 0.40
C ASP A 59 -12.16 -8.90 0.49
N LYS A 60 -11.01 -9.51 0.14
CA LYS A 60 -10.78 -10.96 0.26
C LYS A 60 -10.48 -11.44 1.68
N GLU A 61 -10.14 -10.54 2.60
CA GLU A 61 -9.86 -10.87 4.01
C GLU A 61 -11.04 -10.60 4.95
N LYS A 62 -12.19 -10.17 4.41
CA LYS A 62 -13.47 -10.14 5.13
C LYS A 62 -14.19 -11.49 5.04
#